data_AF-A0A2E4PP04-F1
#
_entry.id   AF-A0A2E4PP04-F1
#
_cell.length_a   1.000
_cell.length_b   1.000
_cell.length_c   1.000
_cell.angle_alpha   90.00
_cell.angle_beta   90.00
_cell.angle_gamma   90.00
#
_symmetry.space_group_name_H-M   'P 1'
#
loop_
_entity.id
_entity.type
_entity.pdbx_description
1 polymer ?
#
loop_
_entity_poly.entity_id
_entity_poly.type
_entity_poly.pdbx_seq_one_letter_code
_entity_poly.pdbx_strand_id
1 'polypeptide(L)'
;MAVRNCLDSLIFVNKSANEGTKINKKPFLNKYQLLRRELGIMLNDSFLIGDINLVVEGNTEKLAFHRLFQFEKYRDLEWMNIYNADGVNNIPQAINYLGKNNLKLSGIIILDSDSEADDVKKVKAYKNNISENNWEELEINTVFGDKKNRTFEDLFPQKLYIQAYNNYCNSLKTIEVFEKEFIDYELIGEIEMPIINTLSTHFKSFLPDKSKSSITKQDVIRHLLDIVDEMPEKEQISSLANVFKLCDKIKTSFLKIEKYVNN
;
A
#
# COMPACT_ATOMS: atom_id res chain seq x y z
N MET A 1 -20.10 -13.37 -27.41
CA MET A 1 -18.80 -14.06 -27.60
C MET A 1 -17.98 -13.27 -28.60
N ALA A 2 -16.97 -12.52 -28.14
CA ALA A 2 -15.93 -11.97 -28.99
C ALA A 2 -14.61 -12.54 -28.47
N VAL A 3 -14.14 -13.58 -29.15
CA VAL A 3 -12.81 -14.17 -28.95
C VAL A 3 -11.80 -13.13 -29.43
N ARG A 4 -11.06 -12.50 -28.52
CA ARG A 4 -9.86 -11.74 -28.87
C ARG A 4 -8.78 -12.73 -29.30
N ASN A 5 -8.77 -13.07 -30.58
CA ASN A 5 -7.64 -13.71 -31.24
C ASN A 5 -6.59 -12.64 -31.56
N CYS A 6 -5.35 -12.86 -31.10
CA CYS A 6 -4.15 -12.01 -31.20
C CYS A 6 -4.06 -10.83 -30.22
N LEU A 7 -3.48 -11.09 -29.05
CA LEU A 7 -2.83 -10.06 -28.23
C LEU A 7 -1.39 -9.86 -28.73
N ASP A 8 -1.20 -8.74 -29.45
CA ASP A 8 0.01 -7.91 -29.62
C ASP A 8 1.39 -8.58 -29.59
N SER A 9 1.93 -8.81 -30.79
CA SER A 9 3.29 -9.24 -31.11
C SER A 9 4.35 -8.15 -30.87
N LEU A 10 4.47 -7.66 -29.64
CA LEU A 10 5.65 -6.88 -29.23
C LEU A 10 6.88 -7.81 -29.15
N ILE A 11 7.96 -7.48 -29.86
CA ILE A 11 9.23 -8.22 -29.88
C ILE A 11 10.29 -7.34 -29.22
N PHE A 12 10.91 -7.82 -28.15
CA PHE A 12 12.00 -7.11 -27.50
C PHE A 12 13.34 -7.54 -28.07
N VAL A 13 14.14 -6.57 -28.49
CA VAL A 13 15.46 -6.76 -29.10
C VAL A 13 16.49 -6.06 -28.23
N ASN A 14 17.34 -6.84 -27.56
CA ASN A 14 18.45 -6.31 -26.76
C ASN A 14 19.74 -6.35 -27.58
N LYS A 15 20.50 -5.26 -27.58
CA LYS A 15 21.82 -5.20 -28.23
C LYS A 15 22.90 -5.01 -27.17
N SER A 16 23.65 -6.08 -26.91
CA SER A 16 24.81 -6.07 -26.01
C SER A 16 26.09 -5.94 -26.83
N ALA A 17 27.03 -5.13 -26.37
CA ALA A 17 28.34 -4.93 -27.02
C ALA A 17 29.17 -6.23 -27.08
N ASN A 18 28.96 -7.15 -26.14
CA ASN A 18 29.73 -8.39 -26.02
C ASN A 18 28.98 -9.63 -26.54
N GLU A 19 27.65 -9.61 -26.60
CA GLU A 19 26.83 -10.80 -26.87
C GLU A 19 25.99 -10.70 -28.15
N GLY A 20 26.09 -9.61 -28.92
CA GLY A 20 25.32 -9.38 -30.13
C GLY A 20 23.85 -9.05 -29.88
N THR A 21 23.04 -9.12 -30.94
CA THR A 21 21.60 -8.82 -30.89
C THR A 21 20.80 -10.05 -30.46
N LYS A 22 20.19 -10.02 -29.27
CA LYS A 22 19.28 -11.08 -28.79
C LYS A 22 17.83 -10.68 -29.04
N ILE A 23 17.11 -11.52 -29.77
CA ILE A 23 15.66 -11.38 -30.03
C ILE A 23 14.92 -12.32 -29.08
N ASN A 24 14.20 -11.77 -28.11
CA ASN A 24 13.52 -12.56 -27.09
C ASN A 24 12.10 -12.93 -27.55
N LYS A 25 11.91 -14.20 -27.98
CA LYS A 25 10.66 -14.70 -28.60
C LYS A 25 9.65 -15.30 -27.61
N LYS A 26 9.97 -15.42 -26.32
CA LYS A 26 9.06 -15.89 -25.26
C LYS A 26 8.79 -14.72 -24.29
N PRO A 27 7.82 -13.83 -24.58
CA PRO A 27 7.81 -12.49 -23.99
C PRO A 27 6.91 -12.34 -22.77
N PHE A 28 6.22 -13.39 -22.33
CA PHE A 28 5.10 -13.26 -21.39
C PHE A 28 5.50 -12.82 -19.99
N LEU A 29 6.72 -13.09 -19.54
CA LEU A 29 7.07 -13.01 -18.11
C LEU A 29 7.94 -11.80 -17.71
N ASN A 30 8.44 -11.00 -18.67
CA ASN A 30 9.40 -9.93 -18.37
C ASN A 30 9.25 -8.68 -19.25
N LYS A 31 8.21 -8.62 -20.10
CA LYS A 31 8.05 -7.60 -21.16
C LYS A 31 7.99 -6.19 -20.59
N TYR A 32 7.23 -6.00 -19.51
CA TYR A 32 6.97 -4.68 -18.96
C TYR A 32 8.05 -4.23 -18.00
N GLN A 33 8.74 -5.14 -17.31
CA GLN A 33 9.81 -4.77 -16.38
C GLN A 33 11.02 -4.22 -17.14
N LEU A 34 11.48 -4.92 -18.18
CA LEU A 34 12.62 -4.47 -18.97
C LEU A 34 12.28 -3.21 -19.78
N LEU A 35 11.09 -3.16 -20.37
CA LEU A 35 10.62 -1.98 -21.12
C LEU A 35 10.47 -0.74 -20.23
N ARG A 36 9.94 -0.88 -19.00
CA ARG A 36 9.85 0.22 -18.02
C ARG A 36 11.22 0.76 -17.65
N ARG A 37 12.19 -0.14 -17.41
CA ARG A 37 13.58 0.23 -17.08
C ARG A 37 14.26 0.98 -18.22
N GLU A 38 14.12 0.52 -19.47
CA GLU A 38 14.72 1.18 -20.64
C GLU A 38 14.03 2.51 -20.98
N LEU A 39 12.73 2.66 -20.69
CA LEU A 39 11.97 3.88 -20.96
C LEU A 39 12.02 4.90 -19.82
N GLY A 40 12.63 4.59 -18.67
CA GLY A 40 12.66 5.47 -17.50
C GLY A 40 11.28 5.73 -16.87
N ILE A 41 10.29 4.86 -17.15
CA ILE A 41 8.93 4.99 -16.64
C ILE A 41 8.90 4.48 -15.20
N MET A 42 8.59 5.36 -14.26
CA MET A 42 8.37 4.98 -12.86
C MET A 42 6.99 4.31 -12.70
N LEU A 43 6.87 3.39 -11.73
CA LEU A 43 5.62 2.65 -11.45
C LEU A 43 4.41 3.57 -11.18
N ASN A 44 4.67 4.81 -10.79
CA ASN A 44 3.67 5.84 -10.53
C ASN A 44 2.89 6.25 -11.79
N ASP A 45 3.49 6.08 -12.97
CA ASP A 45 2.95 6.53 -14.26
C ASP A 45 2.20 5.43 -15.02
N SER A 46 2.12 4.21 -14.48
CA SER A 46 1.79 3.04 -15.28
C SER A 46 0.52 2.31 -14.84
N PHE A 47 -0.44 2.29 -15.76
CA PHE A 47 -1.47 1.26 -15.94
C PHE A 47 -0.87 -0.16 -16.17
N LEU A 48 0.46 -0.31 -16.11
CA LEU A 48 1.21 -1.55 -16.36
C LEU A 48 1.35 -2.36 -15.07
N ILE A 49 0.62 -3.47 -15.06
CA ILE A 49 0.50 -4.37 -13.92
C ILE A 49 1.83 -5.10 -13.69
N GLY A 50 2.28 -5.15 -12.43
CA GLY A 50 3.47 -5.89 -12.02
C GLY A 50 3.18 -7.40 -11.95
N ASP A 51 4.21 -8.23 -12.11
CA ASP A 51 4.05 -9.68 -12.01
C ASP A 51 3.70 -10.12 -10.57
N ILE A 52 4.12 -9.33 -9.59
CA ILE A 52 3.72 -9.41 -8.18
C ILE A 52 3.07 -8.08 -7.78
N ASN A 53 1.90 -8.16 -7.15
CA ASN A 53 1.08 -7.02 -6.78
C ASN A 53 0.87 -6.97 -5.26
N LEU A 54 1.12 -5.82 -4.64
CA LEU A 54 0.68 -5.53 -3.29
C LEU A 54 -0.71 -4.89 -3.36
N VAL A 55 -1.74 -5.63 -2.98
CA VAL A 55 -3.10 -5.14 -2.93
C VAL A 55 -3.35 -4.52 -1.56
N VAL A 56 -3.67 -3.23 -1.55
CA VAL A 56 -3.92 -2.45 -0.34
C VAL A 56 -5.33 -1.86 -0.37
N GLU A 57 -5.86 -1.51 0.80
CA GLU A 57 -7.22 -0.99 0.93
C GLU A 57 -7.39 0.40 0.33
N GLY A 58 -6.44 1.32 0.53
CA GLY A 58 -6.60 2.72 0.16
C GLY A 58 -5.35 3.38 -0.42
N ASN A 59 -5.48 4.68 -0.71
CA ASN A 59 -4.35 5.50 -1.15
C ASN A 59 -3.34 5.80 -0.03
N THR A 60 -3.77 5.70 1.22
CA THR A 60 -2.92 5.91 2.41
C THR A 60 -1.78 4.91 2.43
N GLU A 61 -2.10 3.62 2.38
CA GLU A 61 -1.14 2.51 2.35
C GLU A 61 -0.30 2.59 1.08
N LYS A 62 -0.92 2.90 -0.06
CA LYS A 62 -0.23 3.04 -1.33
C LYS A 62 0.89 4.09 -1.25
N LEU A 63 0.57 5.29 -0.79
CA LEU A 63 1.55 6.37 -0.62
C LEU A 63 2.64 5.97 0.38
N ALA A 64 2.24 5.37 1.51
CA ALA A 64 3.19 4.95 2.53
C ALA A 64 4.18 3.93 2.01
N PHE A 65 3.71 2.83 1.39
CA PHE A 65 4.58 1.77 0.88
C PHE A 65 5.49 2.25 -0.25
N HIS A 66 5.03 3.17 -1.11
CA HIS A 66 5.91 3.80 -2.10
C HIS A 66 7.11 4.49 -1.45
N ARG A 67 6.93 5.19 -0.33
CA ARG A 67 8.04 5.80 0.42
C ARG A 67 8.85 4.76 1.20
N LEU A 68 8.19 3.83 1.87
CA LEU A 68 8.85 2.81 2.69
C LEU A 68 9.74 1.86 1.88
N PHE A 69 9.39 1.57 0.62
CA PHE A 69 10.22 0.73 -0.26
C PHE A 69 11.44 1.45 -0.84
N GLN A 70 11.60 2.76 -0.61
CA GLN A 70 12.81 3.50 -0.98
C GLN A 70 13.96 3.30 0.02
N PHE A 71 13.68 2.80 1.23
CA PHE A 71 14.73 2.42 2.17
C PHE A 71 15.57 1.28 1.58
N GLU A 72 16.90 1.38 1.71
CA GLU A 72 17.86 0.48 1.04
C GLU A 72 17.54 -1.02 1.24
N LYS A 73 17.13 -1.40 2.46
CA LYS A 73 16.76 -2.78 2.81
C LYS A 73 15.51 -3.34 2.11
N TYR A 74 14.69 -2.48 1.51
CA TYR A 74 13.43 -2.84 0.83
C TYR A 74 13.42 -2.48 -0.66
N ARG A 75 14.58 -2.11 -1.22
CA ARG A 75 14.70 -1.69 -2.62
C ARG A 75 14.29 -2.79 -3.62
N ASP A 76 14.36 -4.05 -3.22
CA ASP A 76 13.83 -5.19 -3.98
C ASP A 76 12.30 -5.15 -4.12
N LEU A 77 11.60 -4.55 -3.17
CA LEU A 77 10.14 -4.37 -3.19
C LEU A 77 9.68 -3.17 -4.02
N GLU A 78 10.59 -2.27 -4.40
CA GLU A 78 10.30 -1.10 -5.24
C GLU A 78 9.63 -1.49 -6.57
N TRP A 79 9.90 -2.70 -7.05
CA TRP A 79 9.37 -3.24 -8.31
C TRP A 79 7.97 -3.85 -8.19
N MET A 80 7.47 -4.03 -6.97
CA MET A 80 6.14 -4.56 -6.72
C MET A 80 5.10 -3.50 -7.06
N ASN A 81 4.07 -3.87 -7.83
CA ASN A 81 2.99 -2.95 -8.14
C ASN A 81 2.08 -2.79 -6.92
N ILE A 82 1.85 -1.57 -6.44
CA ILE A 82 0.93 -1.33 -5.32
C ILE A 82 -0.45 -0.95 -5.87
N TYR A 83 -1.38 -1.92 -5.78
CA TYR A 83 -2.75 -1.81 -6.26
C TYR A 83 -3.66 -1.32 -5.13
N ASN A 84 -4.21 -0.12 -5.27
CA ASN A 84 -5.24 0.39 -4.37
C ASN A 84 -6.61 -0.20 -4.79
N ALA A 85 -7.27 -0.92 -3.87
CA ALA A 85 -8.58 -1.50 -4.09
C ALA A 85 -9.74 -0.50 -3.95
N ASP A 86 -9.49 0.70 -3.43
CA ASP A 86 -10.51 1.73 -3.16
C ASP A 86 -11.55 1.23 -2.15
N GLY A 87 -11.08 0.67 -1.04
CA GLY A 87 -11.84 0.13 0.07
C GLY A 87 -11.74 -1.39 0.20
N VAL A 88 -11.81 -1.86 1.45
CA VAL A 88 -11.72 -3.29 1.82
C VAL A 88 -12.75 -4.15 1.06
N ASN A 89 -13.98 -3.64 0.87
CA ASN A 89 -15.06 -4.32 0.17
C ASN A 89 -14.77 -4.63 -1.32
N ASN A 90 -13.80 -3.94 -1.92
CA ASN A 90 -13.39 -4.13 -3.31
C ASN A 90 -12.20 -5.09 -3.46
N ILE A 91 -11.56 -5.49 -2.37
CA ILE A 91 -10.43 -6.43 -2.37
C ILE A 91 -10.78 -7.75 -3.08
N PRO A 92 -11.93 -8.41 -2.83
CA PRO A 92 -12.29 -9.65 -3.54
C PRO A 92 -12.33 -9.49 -5.06
N GLN A 93 -12.84 -8.35 -5.55
CA GLN A 93 -12.96 -8.04 -6.97
C GLN A 93 -11.58 -7.72 -7.56
N ALA A 94 -10.76 -6.93 -6.85
CA ALA A 94 -9.40 -6.62 -7.22
C ALA A 94 -8.55 -7.88 -7.39
N ILE A 95 -8.57 -8.79 -6.41
CA ILE A 95 -7.78 -10.02 -6.51
C ILE A 95 -8.36 -11.01 -7.52
N ASN A 96 -9.67 -10.99 -7.76
CA ASN A 96 -10.28 -11.79 -8.82
C ASN A 96 -9.89 -11.28 -10.22
N TYR A 97 -9.67 -9.97 -10.35
CA TYR A 97 -9.16 -9.35 -11.57
C TYR A 97 -7.66 -9.61 -11.77
N LEU A 98 -6.85 -9.49 -10.71
CA LEU A 98 -5.41 -9.72 -10.80
C LEU A 98 -5.05 -11.22 -10.89
N GLY A 99 -5.77 -12.06 -10.15
CA GLY A 99 -5.51 -13.47 -10.01
C GLY A 99 -6.04 -14.33 -11.16
N LYS A 100 -6.30 -15.59 -10.85
CA LYS A 100 -6.52 -16.68 -11.83
C LYS A 100 -7.58 -16.43 -12.90
N ASN A 101 -8.64 -15.73 -12.54
CA ASN A 101 -9.81 -15.61 -13.42
C ASN A 101 -9.60 -14.65 -14.58
N ASN A 102 -8.59 -13.78 -14.52
CA ASN A 102 -8.36 -12.77 -15.55
C ASN A 102 -6.87 -12.68 -15.92
N LEU A 103 -6.05 -12.04 -15.08
CA LEU A 103 -4.67 -11.71 -15.45
C LEU A 103 -3.64 -12.77 -15.04
N LYS A 104 -4.01 -13.69 -14.13
CA LYS A 104 -3.17 -14.79 -13.63
C LYS A 104 -1.85 -14.30 -13.02
N LEU A 105 -1.91 -13.18 -12.33
CA LEU A 105 -0.79 -12.60 -11.63
C LEU A 105 -0.74 -13.09 -10.19
N SER A 106 0.37 -12.77 -9.55
CA SER A 106 0.64 -13.11 -8.17
C SER A 106 0.49 -11.86 -7.29
N GLY A 107 0.28 -12.05 -5.99
CA GLY A 107 0.12 -10.89 -5.11
C GLY A 107 0.08 -11.17 -3.63
N ILE A 108 0.21 -10.09 -2.88
CA ILE A 108 0.14 -10.04 -1.42
C ILE A 108 -1.01 -9.08 -1.10
N ILE A 109 -1.95 -9.49 -0.27
CA ILE A 109 -3.02 -8.64 0.22
C ILE A 109 -2.65 -8.14 1.61
N ILE A 110 -2.80 -6.84 1.85
CA ILE A 110 -2.74 -6.26 3.19
C ILE A 110 -4.14 -5.88 3.63
N LEU A 111 -4.52 -6.32 4.84
CA LEU A 111 -5.78 -5.97 5.47
C LEU A 111 -5.55 -5.35 6.85
N ASP A 112 -6.42 -4.40 7.19
CA ASP A 112 -6.66 -3.98 8.57
C ASP A 112 -7.18 -5.17 9.42
N SER A 113 -7.17 -5.02 10.74
CA SER A 113 -7.63 -6.08 11.66
C SER A 113 -9.00 -5.75 12.26
N ASP A 114 -9.91 -5.31 11.41
CA ASP A 114 -11.28 -4.96 11.78
C ASP A 114 -12.31 -5.99 11.30
N SER A 115 -13.57 -5.78 11.64
CA SER A 115 -14.66 -6.66 11.25
C SER A 115 -14.92 -6.67 9.74
N GLU A 116 -14.62 -5.57 9.03
CA GLU A 116 -14.84 -5.49 7.59
C GLU A 116 -13.85 -6.39 6.84
N ALA A 117 -12.59 -6.41 7.27
CA ALA A 117 -11.59 -7.36 6.79
C ALA A 117 -12.03 -8.81 7.02
N ASP A 118 -12.55 -9.14 8.20
CA ASP A 118 -13.07 -10.48 8.51
C ASP A 118 -14.24 -10.90 7.61
N ASP A 119 -15.12 -9.96 7.24
CA ASP A 119 -16.24 -10.21 6.35
C ASP A 119 -15.77 -10.44 4.91
N VAL A 120 -14.79 -9.67 4.44
CA VAL A 120 -14.16 -9.85 3.12
C VAL A 120 -13.51 -11.23 3.00
N LYS A 121 -12.84 -11.72 4.05
CA LYS A 121 -12.26 -13.06 4.08
C LYS A 121 -13.30 -14.18 3.89
N LYS A 122 -14.58 -13.93 4.18
CA LYS A 122 -15.67 -14.92 3.99
C LYS A 122 -16.10 -15.06 2.54
N VAL A 123 -15.85 -14.05 1.69
CA VAL A 123 -16.30 -13.97 0.30
C VAL A 123 -15.65 -15.08 -0.55
N LYS A 124 -16.43 -15.75 -1.40
CA LYS A 124 -15.96 -16.87 -2.23
C LYS A 124 -14.83 -16.47 -3.17
N ALA A 125 -14.93 -15.30 -3.81
CA ALA A 125 -13.90 -14.77 -4.69
C ALA A 125 -12.57 -14.55 -3.95
N TYR A 126 -12.64 -14.10 -2.69
CA TYR A 126 -11.47 -13.93 -1.83
C TYR A 126 -10.78 -15.27 -1.58
N LYS A 127 -11.51 -16.22 -0.98
CA LYS A 127 -11.01 -17.55 -0.62
C LYS A 127 -10.40 -18.31 -1.80
N ASN A 128 -11.04 -18.23 -2.96
CA ASN A 128 -10.58 -18.95 -4.16
C ASN A 128 -9.22 -18.48 -4.65
N ASN A 129 -8.95 -17.16 -4.63
CA ASN A 129 -7.66 -16.64 -5.08
C ASN A 129 -6.58 -16.80 -4.00
N ILE A 130 -6.89 -16.56 -2.73
CA ILE A 130 -5.92 -16.73 -1.62
C ILE A 130 -5.52 -18.19 -1.39
N SER A 131 -6.34 -19.16 -1.79
CA SER A 131 -5.97 -20.58 -1.73
C SER A 131 -4.84 -20.97 -2.68
N GLU A 132 -4.45 -20.08 -3.61
CA GLU A 132 -3.36 -20.34 -4.55
C GLU A 132 -2.00 -20.04 -3.93
N ASN A 133 -0.98 -20.85 -4.27
CA ASN A 133 0.34 -20.73 -3.67
C ASN A 133 1.09 -19.43 -4.07
N ASN A 134 0.59 -18.71 -5.08
CA ASN A 134 1.14 -17.44 -5.56
C ASN A 134 0.40 -16.21 -4.98
N TRP A 135 -0.50 -16.43 -4.01
CA TRP A 135 -1.16 -15.38 -3.26
C TRP A 135 -0.89 -15.52 -1.77
N GLU A 136 -0.63 -14.40 -1.09
CA GLU A 136 -0.46 -14.34 0.36
C GLU A 136 -1.39 -13.30 0.97
N GLU A 137 -1.85 -13.57 2.18
CA GLU A 137 -2.59 -12.62 3.01
C GLU A 137 -1.70 -12.18 4.17
N LEU A 138 -1.64 -10.87 4.41
CA LEU A 138 -1.02 -10.27 5.58
C LEU A 138 -2.02 -9.35 6.28
N GLU A 139 -2.22 -9.57 7.56
CA GLU A 139 -3.00 -8.68 8.41
C GLU A 139 -2.05 -7.79 9.22
N ILE A 140 -2.40 -6.52 9.40
CA ILE A 140 -1.57 -5.54 10.14
C ILE A 140 -1.28 -6.01 11.57
N ASN A 141 -2.24 -6.69 12.20
CA ASN A 141 -2.10 -7.16 13.57
C ASN A 141 -1.04 -8.28 13.73
N THR A 142 -0.59 -8.90 12.64
CA THR A 142 0.53 -9.85 12.66
C THR A 142 1.85 -9.23 13.14
N VAL A 143 1.96 -7.91 13.17
CA VAL A 143 3.11 -7.15 13.70
C VAL A 143 3.12 -7.10 15.24
N PHE A 144 1.95 -7.07 15.86
CA PHE A 144 1.79 -6.83 17.29
C PHE A 144 1.53 -8.13 18.07
N GLY A 145 0.88 -9.11 17.44
CA GLY A 145 0.63 -10.41 18.06
C GLY A 145 -0.39 -10.39 19.20
N ASP A 146 -1.19 -9.33 19.31
CA ASP A 146 -2.35 -9.28 20.20
C ASP A 146 -3.66 -9.42 19.40
N LYS A 147 -4.82 -9.23 20.02
CA LYS A 147 -6.14 -9.35 19.36
C LYS A 147 -6.89 -8.01 19.27
N LYS A 148 -6.17 -6.89 19.32
CA LYS A 148 -6.80 -5.57 19.23
C LYS A 148 -7.08 -5.23 17.77
N ASN A 149 -8.20 -4.56 17.54
CA ASN A 149 -8.52 -4.00 16.23
C ASN A 149 -7.56 -2.84 15.94
N ARG A 150 -6.98 -2.85 14.74
CA ARG A 150 -6.02 -1.86 14.28
C ARG A 150 -6.21 -1.58 12.81
N THR A 151 -5.89 -0.35 12.49
CA THR A 151 -5.79 0.20 11.14
C THR A 151 -4.33 0.43 10.78
N PHE A 152 -4.04 0.67 9.51
CA PHE A 152 -2.69 1.00 9.03
C PHE A 152 -2.04 2.15 9.81
N GLU A 153 -2.83 3.15 10.23
CA GLU A 153 -2.37 4.28 11.03
C GLU A 153 -1.72 3.85 12.36
N ASP A 154 -2.17 2.75 12.96
CA ASP A 154 -1.72 2.27 14.26
C ASP A 154 -0.35 1.57 14.20
N LEU A 155 0.22 1.39 13.00
CA LEU A 155 1.60 0.95 12.82
C LEU A 155 2.61 2.02 13.22
N PHE A 156 2.20 3.29 13.26
CA PHE A 156 3.08 4.40 13.58
C PHE A 156 2.97 4.79 15.07
N PRO A 157 4.05 5.34 15.67
CA PRO A 157 3.99 5.82 17.06
C PRO A 157 2.91 6.89 17.23
N GLN A 158 2.02 6.73 18.22
CA GLN A 158 0.89 7.64 18.44
C GLN A 158 1.32 9.11 18.50
N LYS A 159 2.43 9.40 19.19
CA LYS A 159 2.97 10.76 19.32
C LYS A 159 3.30 11.39 17.96
N LEU A 160 3.94 10.62 17.06
CA LEU A 160 4.29 11.11 15.72
C LEU A 160 3.04 11.24 14.84
N TYR A 161 2.12 10.29 14.93
CA TYR A 161 0.87 10.35 14.19
C TYR A 161 0.01 11.56 14.58
N ILE A 162 -0.05 11.88 15.88
CA ILE A 162 -0.73 13.08 16.40
C ILE A 162 -0.03 14.36 15.95
N GLN A 163 1.31 14.41 16.00
CA GLN A 163 2.06 15.54 15.49
C GLN A 163 1.78 15.78 14.00
N ALA A 164 1.77 14.71 13.19
CA ALA A 164 1.43 14.79 11.78
C ALA A 164 -0.02 15.24 11.53
N TYR A 165 -0.96 14.75 12.35
CA TYR A 165 -2.35 15.16 12.32
C TYR A 165 -2.54 16.64 12.66
N ASN A 166 -1.85 17.15 13.68
CA ASN A 166 -1.89 18.56 14.05
C ASN A 166 -1.28 19.42 12.94
N ASN A 167 -0.15 19.01 12.35
CA ASN A 167 0.46 19.70 11.21
C ASN A 167 -0.49 19.76 10.01
N TYR A 168 -1.13 18.64 9.69
CA TYR A 168 -2.17 18.57 8.65
C TYR A 168 -3.30 19.57 8.92
N CYS A 169 -3.91 19.53 10.11
CA CYS A 169 -5.02 20.42 10.45
C CYS A 169 -4.60 21.90 10.47
N ASN A 170 -3.40 22.21 10.95
CA ASN A 170 -2.86 23.57 10.91
C ASN A 170 -2.63 24.06 9.48
N SER A 171 -2.26 23.19 8.54
CA SER A 171 -2.16 23.56 7.12
C SER A 171 -3.52 23.94 6.51
N LEU A 172 -4.61 23.31 6.98
CA LEU A 172 -5.98 23.59 6.53
C LEU A 172 -6.55 24.90 7.07
N LYS A 173 -5.96 25.52 8.11
CA LYS A 173 -6.39 26.82 8.64
C LYS A 173 -6.43 27.90 7.56
N THR A 174 -5.61 27.76 6.53
CA THR A 174 -5.53 28.69 5.39
C THR A 174 -6.68 28.57 4.39
N ILE A 175 -7.53 27.54 4.50
CA ILE A 175 -8.52 27.14 3.48
C ILE A 175 -9.99 27.26 3.98
N GLU A 176 -10.24 27.96 5.10
CA GLU A 176 -11.58 28.12 5.70
C GLU A 176 -12.36 26.79 5.88
N VAL A 177 -11.68 25.70 6.22
CA VAL A 177 -12.33 24.38 6.42
C VAL A 177 -13.06 24.30 7.76
N PHE A 178 -12.60 25.04 8.77
CA PHE A 178 -13.10 24.99 10.13
C PHE A 178 -14.04 26.15 10.45
N GLU A 179 -15.12 25.88 11.16
CA GLU A 179 -16.03 26.91 11.70
C GLU A 179 -15.43 27.57 12.95
N LYS A 180 -14.63 26.81 13.70
CA LYS A 180 -13.96 27.26 14.93
C LYS A 180 -12.45 27.25 14.73
N GLU A 181 -11.74 28.06 15.52
CA GLU A 181 -10.29 27.98 15.56
C GLU A 181 -9.85 26.56 15.96
N PHE A 182 -9.06 25.93 15.08
CA PHE A 182 -8.53 24.60 15.35
C PHE A 182 -7.48 24.66 16.48
N ILE A 183 -7.69 23.84 17.50
CA ILE A 183 -6.78 23.66 18.63
C ILE A 183 -6.11 22.29 18.45
N ASP A 184 -4.81 22.24 18.64
CA ASP A 184 -4.02 21.02 18.52
C ASP A 184 -4.50 19.94 19.50
N TYR A 185 -4.49 18.68 19.05
CA TYR A 185 -4.77 17.56 19.93
C TYR A 185 -3.56 17.33 20.85
N GLU A 186 -3.80 17.38 22.16
CA GLU A 186 -2.79 17.08 23.19
C GLU A 186 -2.89 15.62 23.65
N LEU A 187 -1.76 14.90 23.62
CA LEU A 187 -1.69 13.52 24.08
C LEU A 187 -1.58 13.46 25.61
N ILE A 188 -2.72 13.30 26.30
CA ILE A 188 -2.78 13.23 27.77
C ILE A 188 -2.57 11.79 28.30
N GLY A 189 -2.75 10.77 27.45
CA GLY A 189 -2.55 9.36 27.76
C GLY A 189 -2.62 8.49 26.51
N GLU A 190 -2.34 7.19 26.62
CA GLU A 190 -2.42 6.28 25.48
C GLU A 190 -3.83 6.29 24.87
N ILE A 191 -3.91 6.51 23.56
CA ILE A 191 -5.18 6.50 22.82
C ILE A 191 -5.60 5.06 22.56
N GLU A 192 -6.89 4.77 22.75
CA GLU A 192 -7.48 3.48 22.37
C GLU A 192 -7.47 3.32 20.84
N MET A 193 -7.06 2.14 20.38
CA MET A 193 -7.01 1.83 18.95
C MET A 193 -8.41 1.54 18.40
N PRO A 194 -8.72 1.90 17.14
CA PRO A 194 -7.85 2.63 16.21
C PRO A 194 -7.69 4.12 16.52
N ILE A 195 -6.46 4.64 16.44
CA ILE A 195 -6.14 6.05 16.75
C ILE A 195 -6.97 7.03 15.91
N ILE A 196 -7.30 6.64 14.68
CA ILE A 196 -8.03 7.48 13.74
C ILE A 196 -9.45 7.80 14.21
N ASN A 197 -10.07 6.97 15.05
CA ASN A 197 -11.41 7.21 15.57
C ASN A 197 -11.43 8.40 16.54
N THR A 198 -10.44 8.45 17.44
CA THR A 198 -10.25 9.55 18.39
C THR A 198 -9.97 10.86 17.64
N LEU A 199 -9.03 10.82 16.69
CA LEU A 199 -8.66 12.01 15.92
C LEU A 199 -9.78 12.48 14.99
N SER A 200 -10.57 11.57 14.42
CA SER A 200 -11.75 11.92 13.62
C SER A 200 -12.81 12.63 14.45
N THR A 201 -13.02 12.20 15.69
CA THR A 201 -13.94 12.85 16.62
C THR A 201 -13.46 14.25 16.96
N HIS A 202 -12.18 14.40 17.26
CA HIS A 202 -11.56 15.70 17.50
C HIS A 202 -11.70 16.63 16.27
N PHE A 203 -11.33 16.16 15.07
CA PHE A 203 -11.42 16.93 13.83
C PHE A 203 -12.83 17.45 13.57
N LYS A 204 -13.85 16.58 13.74
CA LYS A 204 -15.25 16.95 13.52
C LYS A 204 -15.76 18.01 14.47
N SER A 205 -15.19 18.15 15.67
CA SER A 205 -15.64 19.16 16.65
C SER A 205 -15.40 20.61 16.22
N PHE A 206 -14.53 20.82 15.22
CA PHE A 206 -14.20 22.12 14.64
C PHE A 206 -14.90 22.38 13.29
N LEU A 207 -15.57 21.38 12.73
CA LEU A 207 -16.30 21.51 11.48
C LEU A 207 -17.72 22.07 11.71
N PRO A 208 -18.32 22.69 10.69
CA PRO A 208 -19.75 22.99 10.69
C PRO A 208 -20.61 21.75 10.93
N ASP A 209 -21.73 21.90 11.66
CA ASP A 209 -22.65 20.79 12.03
C ASP A 209 -23.14 19.91 10.85
N LYS A 210 -23.10 20.43 9.62
CA LYS A 210 -23.53 19.72 8.39
C LYS A 210 -22.37 19.34 7.47
N SER A 211 -21.14 19.57 7.89
CA SER A 211 -19.96 19.23 7.09
C SER A 211 -19.84 17.72 6.91
N LYS A 212 -19.56 17.30 5.68
CA LYS A 212 -19.21 15.91 5.36
C LYS A 212 -17.70 15.71 5.29
N SER A 213 -16.91 16.75 5.56
CA SER A 213 -15.46 16.67 5.52
C SER A 213 -14.96 15.67 6.55
N SER A 214 -13.93 14.91 6.16
CA SER A 214 -13.24 13.96 7.02
C SER A 214 -11.75 14.21 6.96
N ILE A 215 -11.01 13.60 7.88
CA ILE A 215 -9.55 13.59 7.81
C ILE A 215 -9.13 12.85 6.54
N THR A 216 -8.24 13.46 5.75
CA THR A 216 -7.56 12.76 4.67
C THR A 216 -6.39 11.97 5.25
N LYS A 217 -6.61 10.69 5.58
CA LYS A 217 -5.59 9.78 6.15
C LYS A 217 -4.26 9.82 5.36
N GLN A 218 -4.35 9.86 4.03
CA GLN A 218 -3.20 9.98 3.14
C GLN A 218 -2.36 11.24 3.39
N ASP A 219 -2.98 12.39 3.63
CA ASP A 219 -2.25 13.63 3.91
C ASP A 219 -1.61 13.61 5.30
N VAL A 220 -2.27 13.01 6.29
CA VAL A 220 -1.67 12.81 7.62
C VAL A 220 -0.44 11.91 7.51
N ILE A 221 -0.52 10.82 6.76
CA ILE A 221 0.64 9.95 6.50
C ILE A 221 1.75 10.67 5.73
N ARG A 222 1.41 11.54 4.78
CA ARG A 222 2.40 12.37 4.08
C ARG A 222 3.18 13.25 5.06
N HIS A 223 2.47 14.00 5.91
CA HIS A 223 3.10 14.81 6.97
C HIS A 223 3.92 13.96 7.94
N LEU A 224 3.44 12.76 8.29
CA LEU A 224 4.17 11.84 9.16
C LEU A 224 5.50 11.44 8.56
N LEU A 225 5.49 11.02 7.29
CA LEU A 225 6.70 10.58 6.60
C LEU A 225 7.65 11.75 6.35
N ASP A 226 7.15 12.96 6.09
CA ASP A 226 7.98 14.17 6.00
C ASP A 226 8.69 14.45 7.35
N ILE A 227 7.98 14.33 8.48
CA ILE A 227 8.59 14.44 9.82
C ILE A 227 9.67 13.38 10.03
N VAL A 228 9.43 12.14 9.58
CA VAL A 228 10.40 11.05 9.71
C VAL A 228 11.65 11.31 8.86
N ASP A 229 11.50 11.78 7.62
CA ASP A 229 12.63 12.04 6.72
C ASP A 229 13.61 13.09 7.29
N GLU A 230 13.11 14.02 8.12
CA GLU A 230 13.91 15.04 8.81
C GLU A 230 14.65 14.51 10.06
N MET A 231 14.31 13.31 10.55
CA MET A 231 14.95 12.73 11.74
C MET A 231 16.32 12.13 11.42
N PRO A 232 17.24 12.04 12.41
CA PRO A 232 18.43 11.19 12.29
C PRO A 232 18.06 9.74 12.00
N GLU A 233 18.84 9.05 11.17
CA GLU A 233 18.57 7.67 10.70
C GLU A 233 18.20 6.70 11.84
N LYS A 234 18.89 6.78 12.98
CA LYS A 234 18.60 5.93 14.15
C LYS A 234 17.19 6.15 14.70
N GLU A 235 16.71 7.39 14.71
CA GLU A 235 15.37 7.76 15.15
C GLU A 235 14.32 7.38 14.11
N GLN A 236 14.63 7.49 12.82
CA GLN A 236 13.79 6.98 11.74
C GLN A 236 13.51 5.49 11.92
N ILE A 237 14.57 4.69 12.12
CA ILE A 237 14.46 3.23 12.30
C ILE A 237 13.61 2.90 13.53
N SER A 238 13.82 3.61 14.64
CA SER A 238 13.03 3.42 15.85
C SER A 238 11.56 3.80 15.64
N SER A 239 11.29 4.88 14.92
CA SER A 239 9.94 5.41 14.68
C SER A 239 9.15 4.56 13.69
N LEU A 240 9.83 3.95 12.72
CA LEU A 240 9.22 3.07 11.72
C LEU A 240 9.29 1.59 12.11
N ALA A 241 9.72 1.25 13.33
CA ALA A 241 10.02 -0.13 13.70
C ALA A 241 8.87 -1.12 13.45
N ASN A 242 7.62 -0.75 13.74
CA ASN A 242 6.46 -1.62 13.51
C ASN A 242 6.08 -1.72 12.04
N VAL A 243 6.10 -0.62 11.30
CA VAL A 243 5.91 -0.62 9.84
C VAL A 243 7.00 -1.45 9.15
N PHE A 244 8.24 -1.36 9.60
CA PHE A 244 9.34 -2.16 9.10
C PHE A 244 9.15 -3.65 9.35
N LYS A 245 8.60 -4.06 10.51
CA LYS A 245 8.21 -5.46 10.71
C LYS A 245 7.15 -5.92 9.70
N LEU A 246 6.21 -5.04 9.32
CA LEU A 246 5.25 -5.35 8.24
C LEU A 246 5.97 -5.47 6.90
N CYS A 247 6.87 -4.54 6.55
CA CYS A 247 7.69 -4.62 5.35
C CYS A 247 8.55 -5.89 5.29
N ASP A 248 9.09 -6.35 6.42
CA ASP A 248 9.85 -7.61 6.49
C ASP A 248 8.97 -8.83 6.19
N LYS A 249 7.71 -8.82 6.66
CA LYS A 249 6.72 -9.86 6.31
C LYS A 249 6.35 -9.79 4.83
N ILE A 250 6.12 -8.60 4.29
CA ILE A 250 5.87 -8.39 2.85
C ILE A 250 7.05 -8.94 2.04
N LYS A 251 8.29 -8.65 2.44
CA LYS A 251 9.50 -9.17 1.79
C LYS A 251 9.58 -10.69 1.83
N THR A 252 9.23 -11.28 2.97
CA THR A 252 9.18 -12.74 3.12
C THR A 252 8.15 -13.36 2.18
N SER A 253 6.94 -12.79 2.12
CA SER A 253 5.88 -13.20 1.20
C SER A 253 6.27 -13.00 -0.26
N PHE A 254 6.93 -11.88 -0.59
CA PHE A 254 7.42 -11.57 -1.92
C PHE A 254 8.39 -12.66 -2.40
N LEU A 255 9.42 -12.99 -1.60
CA LEU A 255 10.38 -14.05 -1.94
C LEU A 255 9.72 -15.43 -2.08
N LYS A 256 8.69 -15.71 -1.27
CA LYS A 256 7.90 -16.95 -1.39
C LYS A 256 7.13 -17.02 -2.70
N ILE A 257 6.58 -15.89 -3.15
CA ILE A 257 5.74 -15.79 -4.36
C ILE A 257 6.59 -15.70 -5.63
N GLU A 258 7.75 -15.05 -5.58
CA GLU A 258 8.60 -14.76 -6.75
C GLU A 258 8.96 -16.01 -7.57
N LYS A 259 9.11 -17.17 -6.91
CA LYS A 259 9.34 -18.45 -7.58
C LYS A 259 8.22 -18.89 -8.53
N TYR A 260 6.98 -18.39 -8.34
CA TYR A 260 5.83 -18.69 -9.20
C TYR A 260 5.71 -17.75 -10.40
N VAL A 261 6.43 -16.62 -10.40
CA VAL A 261 6.45 -15.69 -11.53
C VAL A 261 7.25 -16.25 -12.71
N ASN A 262 8.14 -17.23 -12.48
CA ASN A 262 9.02 -17.77 -13.52
C ASN A 262 8.52 -19.08 -14.17
N ASN A 263 7.35 -19.61 -13.77
CA ASN A 263 6.75 -20.85 -14.29
C ASN A 263 5.55 -20.57 -15.19
#